data_AF-A0A9D6DAM0-F1
#
_entry.id   AF-A0A9D6DAM0-F1
#
_cell.length_a   1.000
_cell.length_b   1.000
_cell.length_c   1.000
_cell.angle_alpha   90.00
_cell.angle_beta   90.00
_cell.angle_gamma   90.00
#
_symmetry.space_group_name_H-M   'P 1'
#
loop_
_entity.id
_entity.type
_entity.pdbx_description
1 polymer ?
#
loop_
_entity_poly.entity_id
_entity_poly.type
_entity_poly.pdbx_seq_one_letter_code
_entity_poly.pdbx_strand_id
1 'polypeptide(L)'
;MTKKMAYECLVCGTTLGGPLGLLFHLFGVRRSMHNPNVCNRCGAHMQEGRVIELSVIFADLADFTEMTNRLGPERSYEVVNAFFKMASDALIKNDAFIDKYIGDAVMAIFNAPIPNAKHARGATTAALDIQEGLKSVSHALGLDLQARVGIATGYARVGRLGSTDRKDYTAIGDVVNLASRLETFAKPGEVIVDGKAFSQVAEDYPDLIPEELNVRGFAEPVEIYRIGKSDRENAAISVQQPDPLATRQKVGLGTVLFTIFGAPCAVAITLSPLAIALGLGSVMGALSPAFNTLDAAQIRIPLQVFAVLAAIINLYVIRRGNLQRQQFDTSALTAHEKYKVNFVIGLSVFSLLAVAYETYIHIFVLGMSYFSPTL
;
A
#
# COMPACT_ATOMS: atom_id res chain seq x y z
N MET A 1 12.93 -9.49 18.53
CA MET A 1 13.18 -9.89 17.13
C MET A 1 12.88 -8.69 16.24
N THR A 2 13.88 -8.09 15.61
CA THR A 2 13.71 -6.95 14.71
C THR A 2 12.99 -7.43 13.43
N LYS A 3 11.79 -6.88 13.17
CA LYS A 3 10.97 -7.24 11.99
C LYS A 3 11.78 -6.99 10.72
N LYS A 4 11.85 -8.00 9.86
CA LYS A 4 12.45 -7.87 8.53
C LYS A 4 11.50 -7.01 7.69
N MET A 5 11.89 -5.77 7.40
CA MET A 5 11.10 -4.90 6.52
C MET A 5 10.83 -5.60 5.19
N ALA A 6 9.63 -5.46 4.65
CA ALA A 6 9.30 -6.05 3.36
C ALA A 6 10.28 -5.54 2.30
N TYR A 7 10.82 -6.47 1.50
CA TYR A 7 11.74 -6.13 0.41
C TYR A 7 11.00 -5.43 -0.74
N GLU A 8 9.71 -5.71 -0.88
CA GLU A 8 8.80 -5.16 -1.88
C GLU A 8 7.58 -4.51 -1.20
N CYS A 9 6.94 -3.56 -1.90
CA CYS A 9 5.72 -2.94 -1.44
C CYS A 9 4.57 -3.95 -1.45
N LEU A 10 3.87 -4.10 -0.32
CA LEU A 10 2.72 -5.03 -0.18
C LEU A 10 1.51 -4.71 -1.06
N VAL A 11 1.48 -3.53 -1.71
CA VAL A 11 0.37 -3.09 -2.57
C VAL A 11 0.72 -3.20 -4.05
N CYS A 12 1.87 -2.68 -4.49
CA CYS A 12 2.24 -2.64 -5.90
C CYS A 12 3.45 -3.51 -6.29
N GLY A 13 4.09 -4.18 -5.32
CA GLY A 13 5.27 -5.02 -5.56
C GLY A 13 6.57 -4.24 -5.85
N THR A 14 6.57 -2.90 -5.78
CA THR A 14 7.79 -2.11 -6.03
C THR A 14 8.86 -2.43 -5.00
N THR A 15 10.09 -2.69 -5.44
CA THR A 15 11.22 -2.97 -4.56
C THR A 15 11.56 -1.77 -3.68
N LEU A 16 11.56 -1.99 -2.36
CA LEU A 16 11.86 -0.99 -1.32
C LEU A 16 13.22 -1.24 -0.64
N GLY A 17 13.82 -2.42 -0.86
CA GLY A 17 15.10 -2.83 -0.26
C GLY A 17 16.22 -3.05 -1.29
N GLY A 18 17.46 -3.11 -0.81
CA GLY A 18 18.63 -3.43 -1.62
C GLY A 18 19.03 -2.36 -2.65
N PRO A 19 19.97 -2.67 -3.56
CA PRO A 19 20.49 -1.73 -4.56
C PRO A 19 19.40 -1.16 -5.48
N LEU A 20 18.41 -1.99 -5.84
CA LEU A 20 17.30 -1.57 -6.68
C LEU A 20 16.34 -0.62 -5.93
N GLY A 21 16.17 -0.81 -4.62
CA GLY A 21 15.49 0.16 -3.76
C GLY A 21 16.15 1.54 -3.87
N LEU A 22 17.49 1.63 -3.79
CA LEU A 22 18.21 2.92 -3.89
C LEU A 22 17.91 3.66 -5.21
N LEU A 23 17.81 2.93 -6.33
CA LEU A 23 17.41 3.49 -7.61
C LEU A 23 16.00 4.10 -7.54
N PHE A 24 15.03 3.39 -6.94
CA PHE A 24 13.67 3.88 -6.76
C PHE A 24 13.58 5.13 -5.84
N HIS A 25 14.49 5.26 -4.86
CA HIS A 25 14.59 6.46 -4.04
C HIS A 25 14.97 7.71 -4.86
N LEU A 26 15.80 7.57 -5.90
CA LEU A 26 16.14 8.67 -6.82
C LEU A 26 14.91 9.17 -7.60
N PHE A 27 13.95 8.28 -7.88
CA PHE A 27 12.67 8.61 -8.51
C PHE A 27 11.57 8.97 -7.50
N GLY A 28 11.93 9.27 -6.25
CA GLY A 28 11.01 9.72 -5.21
C GLY A 28 10.12 8.63 -4.63
N VAL A 29 10.37 7.35 -4.92
CA VAL A 29 9.69 6.22 -4.27
C VAL A 29 10.43 5.88 -2.98
N ARG A 30 9.77 6.04 -1.84
CA ARG A 30 10.31 5.75 -0.51
C ARG A 30 9.36 4.84 0.25
N ARG A 31 9.73 4.37 1.43
CA ARG A 31 8.79 3.72 2.35
C ARG A 31 7.76 4.74 2.84
N SER A 32 6.51 4.31 2.99
CA SER A 32 5.42 5.11 3.54
C SER A 32 5.64 5.31 5.04
N MET A 33 5.25 6.49 5.54
CA MET A 33 5.29 6.80 6.97
C MET A 33 4.20 6.05 7.76
N HIS A 34 3.08 5.72 7.11
CA HIS A 34 1.94 5.03 7.73
C HIS A 34 2.14 3.51 7.86
N ASN A 35 2.94 2.92 6.96
CA ASN A 35 3.43 1.54 7.07
C ASN A 35 4.68 1.37 6.17
N PRO A 36 5.87 1.07 6.72
CA PRO A 36 7.11 0.98 5.96
C PRO A 36 7.15 -0.18 4.95
N ASN A 37 6.24 -1.15 5.03
CA ASN A 37 6.09 -2.22 4.05
C ASN A 37 5.30 -1.78 2.80
N VAL A 38 4.87 -0.51 2.75
CA VAL A 38 4.20 0.10 1.61
C VAL A 38 5.07 1.25 1.08
N CYS A 39 5.04 1.50 -0.22
CA CYS A 39 5.72 2.67 -0.78
C CYS A 39 4.91 3.95 -0.52
N ASN A 40 5.58 5.09 -0.41
CA ASN A 40 4.96 6.41 -0.24
C ASN A 40 3.96 6.71 -1.37
N ARG A 41 4.16 6.14 -2.57
CA ARG A 41 3.19 6.27 -3.66
C ARG A 41 1.90 5.53 -3.36
N CYS A 42 1.93 4.25 -3.00
CA CYS A 42 0.72 3.51 -2.66
C CYS A 42 0.05 4.04 -1.38
N GLY A 43 0.84 4.56 -0.42
CA GLY A 43 0.32 5.24 0.76
C GLY A 43 -0.34 6.60 0.46
N ALA A 44 0.09 7.32 -0.59
CA ALA A 44 -0.36 8.69 -0.87
C ALA A 44 -1.17 8.89 -2.17
N HIS A 45 -1.21 7.91 -3.09
CA HIS A 45 -1.82 8.04 -4.44
C HIS A 45 -3.13 7.28 -4.62
N MET A 46 -3.68 6.68 -3.57
CA MET A 46 -5.03 6.10 -3.63
C MET A 46 -6.06 7.24 -3.53
N GLN A 47 -6.22 7.99 -4.63
CA GLN A 47 -7.02 9.23 -4.70
C GLN A 47 -8.52 8.95 -4.85
N GLU A 48 -8.89 7.83 -5.46
CA GLU A 48 -10.30 7.50 -5.70
C GLU A 48 -10.85 6.78 -4.48
N GLY A 49 -11.71 7.47 -3.76
CA GLY A 49 -12.34 6.88 -2.58
C GLY A 49 -13.21 5.68 -2.97
N ARG A 50 -13.00 4.53 -2.35
CA ARG A 50 -13.78 3.31 -2.56
C ARG A 50 -14.45 2.88 -1.26
N VAL A 51 -15.62 2.25 -1.37
CA VAL A 51 -16.28 1.60 -0.22
C VAL A 51 -15.75 0.19 -0.15
N ILE A 52 -15.13 -0.16 0.97
CA ILE A 52 -14.67 -1.52 1.26
C ILE A 52 -15.02 -1.88 2.69
N GLU A 53 -15.09 -3.18 2.95
CA GLU A 53 -15.07 -3.69 4.30
C GLU A 53 -13.65 -3.65 4.86
N LEU A 54 -13.51 -3.18 6.09
CA LEU A 54 -12.23 -3.07 6.78
C LEU A 54 -12.44 -3.26 8.29
N SER A 55 -11.33 -3.49 9.00
CA SER A 55 -11.30 -3.39 10.46
C SER A 55 -10.58 -2.11 10.86
N VAL A 56 -11.16 -1.39 11.82
CA VAL A 56 -10.57 -0.20 12.44
C VAL A 56 -10.18 -0.56 13.86
N ILE A 57 -9.01 -0.12 14.28
CA ILE A 57 -8.55 -0.21 15.67
C ILE A 57 -8.30 1.19 16.21
N PHE A 58 -8.77 1.44 17.43
CA PHE A 58 -8.34 2.54 18.28
C PHE A 58 -7.65 1.96 19.50
N ALA A 59 -6.49 2.49 19.84
CA ALA A 59 -5.78 2.15 21.08
C ALA A 59 -5.35 3.44 21.79
N ASP A 60 -5.77 3.59 23.04
CA ASP A 60 -5.58 4.81 23.85
C ASP A 60 -4.92 4.46 25.19
N LEU A 61 -4.12 5.37 25.74
CA LEU A 61 -3.53 5.17 27.06
C LEU A 61 -4.60 5.39 28.15
N ALA A 62 -4.80 4.39 28.99
CA ALA A 62 -5.70 4.50 30.11
C ALA A 62 -5.23 5.59 31.09
N ASP A 63 -6.18 6.38 31.59
CA ASP A 63 -5.98 7.41 32.62
C ASP A 63 -4.86 8.43 32.32
N PHE A 64 -4.54 8.63 31.04
CA PHE A 64 -3.45 9.49 30.59
C PHE A 64 -3.59 10.94 31.08
N THR A 65 -4.80 11.48 31.09
CA THR A 65 -5.05 12.85 31.58
C THR A 65 -4.66 13.00 33.06
N GLU A 66 -4.97 12.01 33.90
CA GLU A 66 -4.58 12.04 35.31
C GLU A 66 -3.06 11.87 35.46
N MET A 67 -2.47 10.98 34.67
CA MET A 67 -1.04 10.75 34.64
C MET A 67 -0.25 12.00 34.22
N THR A 68 -0.68 12.72 33.17
CA THR A 68 0.01 13.92 32.68
C THR A 68 0.04 15.05 33.70
N ASN A 69 -1.03 15.23 34.47
CA ASN A 69 -1.08 16.19 35.58
C ASN A 69 -0.03 15.89 36.66
N ARG A 70 0.32 14.62 36.87
CA ARG A 70 1.32 14.19 37.86
C ARG A 70 2.75 14.23 37.33
N LEU A 71 2.95 13.83 36.08
CA LEU A 71 4.28 13.64 35.48
C LEU A 71 4.89 14.94 34.92
N GLY A 72 4.05 15.93 34.60
CA GLY A 72 4.49 17.13 33.90
C GLY A 72 4.74 16.88 32.40
N PRO A 73 4.93 17.94 31.61
CA PRO A 73 4.90 17.87 30.14
C PRO A 73 6.03 17.05 29.53
N GLU A 74 7.27 17.18 30.02
CA GLU A 74 8.44 16.46 29.49
C GLU A 74 8.30 14.94 29.65
N ARG A 75 7.97 14.49 30.86
CA ARG A 75 7.82 13.05 31.13
C ARG A 75 6.58 12.48 30.45
N SER A 76 5.52 13.26 30.30
CA SER A 76 4.34 12.88 29.52
C SER A 76 4.69 12.67 28.03
N TYR A 77 5.49 13.56 27.46
CA TYR A 77 5.97 13.43 26.08
C TYR A 77 6.82 12.17 25.87
N GLU A 78 7.69 11.81 26.82
CA GLU A 78 8.44 10.56 26.79
C GLU A 78 7.53 9.33 26.79
N VAL A 79 6.50 9.31 27.64
CA VAL A 79 5.53 8.21 27.73
C VAL A 79 4.77 8.05 26.40
N VAL A 80 4.23 9.13 25.86
CA VAL A 80 3.47 9.11 24.59
C VAL A 80 4.33 8.60 23.44
N ASN A 81 5.57 9.08 23.32
CA ASN A 81 6.46 8.60 22.25
C ASN A 81 6.83 7.13 22.41
N ALA A 82 7.08 6.67 23.64
CA ALA A 82 7.37 5.26 23.90
C ALA A 82 6.16 4.38 23.55
N PHE A 83 4.95 4.81 23.94
CA PHE A 83 3.70 4.15 23.57
C PHE A 83 3.50 4.12 22.06
N PHE A 84 3.54 5.27 21.38
CA PHE A 84 3.33 5.33 19.92
C PHE A 84 4.34 4.51 19.14
N LYS A 85 5.62 4.53 19.54
CA LYS A 85 6.61 3.69 18.90
C LYS A 85 6.26 2.21 19.04
N MET A 86 5.99 1.76 20.26
CA MET A 86 5.65 0.36 20.55
C MET A 86 4.35 -0.07 19.84
N ALA A 87 3.30 0.74 19.93
CA ALA A 87 2.01 0.46 19.32
C ALA A 87 2.11 0.45 17.79
N SER A 88 2.85 1.37 17.20
CA SER A 88 3.13 1.38 15.76
C SER A 88 3.86 0.12 15.31
N ASP A 89 4.87 -0.32 16.07
CA ASP A 89 5.60 -1.54 15.79
C ASP A 89 4.64 -2.76 15.81
N ALA A 90 3.71 -2.85 16.77
CA ALA A 90 2.70 -3.91 16.86
C ALA A 90 1.66 -3.85 15.71
N LEU A 91 1.19 -2.66 15.36
CA LEU A 91 0.24 -2.43 14.26
C LEU A 91 0.86 -2.77 12.90
N ILE A 92 2.06 -2.24 12.62
CA ILE A 92 2.80 -2.50 11.39
C ILE A 92 3.19 -3.98 11.30
N LYS A 93 3.49 -4.64 12.43
CA LYS A 93 3.76 -6.08 12.47
C LYS A 93 2.62 -6.89 11.85
N ASN A 94 1.38 -6.48 12.08
CA ASN A 94 0.15 -7.12 11.63
C ASN A 94 -0.45 -6.45 10.37
N ASP A 95 0.37 -5.73 9.60
CA ASP A 95 0.01 -5.12 8.31
C ASP A 95 -1.10 -4.07 8.38
N ALA A 96 -1.22 -3.39 9.53
CA ALA A 96 -2.08 -2.21 9.66
C ALA A 96 -1.53 -1.02 8.87
N PHE A 97 -2.40 -0.15 8.40
CA PHE A 97 -2.06 1.20 7.97
C PHE A 97 -2.43 2.16 9.09
N ILE A 98 -1.42 2.78 9.71
CA ILE A 98 -1.64 3.79 10.76
C ILE A 98 -2.25 5.00 10.09
N ASP A 99 -3.48 5.38 10.45
CA ASP A 99 -4.15 6.55 9.86
C ASP A 99 -3.64 7.83 10.52
N LYS A 100 -3.77 7.92 11.86
CA LYS A 100 -3.32 9.08 12.62
C LYS A 100 -3.13 8.78 14.10
N TYR A 101 -2.42 9.69 14.76
CA TYR A 101 -2.38 9.82 16.22
C TYR A 101 -3.35 10.92 16.66
N ILE A 102 -4.05 10.70 17.77
CA ILE A 102 -5.09 11.61 18.30
C ILE A 102 -4.84 11.78 19.79
N GLY A 103 -4.12 12.83 20.19
CA GLY A 103 -3.71 12.99 21.59
C GLY A 103 -2.73 11.88 21.98
N ASP A 104 -3.17 10.98 22.84
CA ASP A 104 -2.51 9.76 23.31
C ASP A 104 -3.05 8.48 22.66
N ALA A 105 -4.02 8.59 21.76
CA ALA A 105 -4.57 7.47 21.00
C ALA A 105 -3.88 7.28 19.64
N VAL A 106 -3.86 6.04 19.16
CA VAL A 106 -3.53 5.68 17.78
C VAL A 106 -4.74 5.06 17.09
N MET A 107 -5.01 5.52 15.87
CA MET A 107 -6.00 4.94 14.97
C MET A 107 -5.29 4.26 13.80
N ALA A 108 -5.67 3.02 13.51
CA ALA A 108 -5.20 2.31 12.33
C ALA A 108 -6.32 1.52 11.64
N ILE A 109 -6.10 1.22 10.38
CA ILE A 109 -7.03 0.48 9.53
C ILE A 109 -6.34 -0.75 8.93
N PHE A 110 -7.11 -1.82 8.75
CA PHE A 110 -6.69 -3.06 8.10
C PHE A 110 -7.50 -3.25 6.81
N ASN A 111 -7.00 -4.03 5.85
CA ASN A 111 -7.60 -4.21 4.52
C ASN A 111 -7.55 -2.97 3.58
N ALA A 112 -6.96 -1.85 4.03
CA ALA A 112 -6.70 -0.67 3.20
C ALA A 112 -5.43 0.06 3.64
N PRO A 113 -4.56 0.49 2.70
CA PRO A 113 -4.50 0.10 1.30
C PRO A 113 -3.94 -1.33 1.10
N ILE A 114 -3.48 -1.98 2.18
CA ILE A 114 -2.93 -3.33 2.17
C ILE A 114 -4.11 -4.33 2.20
N PRO A 115 -4.36 -5.11 1.13
CA PRO A 115 -5.44 -6.09 1.12
C PRO A 115 -5.14 -7.22 2.12
N ASN A 116 -6.12 -7.58 2.93
CA ASN A 116 -6.00 -8.66 3.90
C ASN A 116 -7.39 -9.24 4.21
N ALA A 117 -7.69 -10.44 3.73
CA ALA A 117 -8.99 -11.10 3.98
C ALA A 117 -9.22 -11.46 5.46
N LYS A 118 -8.14 -11.55 6.26
CA LYS A 118 -8.18 -11.82 7.71
C LYS A 118 -7.90 -10.54 8.51
N HIS A 119 -8.41 -9.41 8.04
CA HIS A 119 -8.11 -8.08 8.58
C HIS A 119 -8.53 -7.92 10.06
N ALA A 120 -9.65 -8.52 10.49
CA ALA A 120 -10.07 -8.45 11.89
C ALA A 120 -9.16 -9.26 12.80
N ARG A 121 -8.73 -10.45 12.36
CA ARG A 121 -7.71 -11.25 13.07
C ARG A 121 -6.38 -10.50 13.21
N GLY A 122 -5.95 -9.79 12.16
CA GLY A 122 -4.78 -8.91 12.21
C GLY A 122 -4.94 -7.80 13.25
N ALA A 123 -6.11 -7.15 13.30
CA ALA A 123 -6.44 -6.14 14.29
C ALA A 123 -6.42 -6.68 15.72
N THR A 124 -7.08 -7.81 15.98
CA THR A 124 -7.10 -8.46 17.29
C THR A 124 -5.70 -8.88 17.74
N THR A 125 -4.90 -9.45 16.85
CA THR A 125 -3.51 -9.83 17.17
C THR A 125 -2.68 -8.59 17.49
N ALA A 126 -2.85 -7.50 16.76
CA ALA A 126 -2.15 -6.24 17.03
C ALA A 126 -2.55 -5.65 18.39
N ALA A 127 -3.85 -5.67 18.74
CA ALA A 127 -4.34 -5.21 20.04
C ALA A 127 -3.68 -5.97 21.20
N LEU A 128 -3.59 -7.29 21.10
CA LEU A 128 -2.93 -8.12 22.12
C LEU A 128 -1.43 -7.88 22.18
N ASP A 129 -0.78 -7.68 21.03
CA ASP A 129 0.64 -7.30 20.97
C ASP A 129 0.88 -5.90 21.58
N ILE A 130 -0.06 -4.96 21.46
CA ILE A 130 -0.02 -3.64 22.14
C ILE A 130 -0.09 -3.85 23.66
N GLN A 131 -1.07 -4.61 24.16
CA GLN A 131 -1.20 -4.87 25.60
C GLN A 131 0.06 -5.55 26.17
N GLU A 132 0.67 -6.48 25.43
CA GLU A 132 1.90 -7.15 25.84
C GLU A 132 3.12 -6.21 25.82
N GLY A 133 3.30 -5.49 24.71
CA GLY A 133 4.41 -4.58 24.53
C GLY A 133 4.40 -3.43 25.53
N LEU A 134 3.21 -2.99 25.94
CA LEU A 134 3.05 -1.93 26.92
C LEU A 134 3.65 -2.31 28.28
N LYS A 135 3.59 -3.57 28.71
CA LYS A 135 4.26 -4.02 29.95
C LYS A 135 5.76 -3.75 29.96
N SER A 136 6.41 -3.90 28.81
CA SER A 136 7.84 -3.62 28.68
C SER A 136 8.13 -2.13 28.79
N VAL A 137 7.25 -1.30 28.22
CA VAL A 137 7.33 0.17 28.31
C VAL A 137 7.05 0.63 29.75
N SER A 138 6.02 0.09 30.40
CA SER A 138 5.69 0.28 31.81
C SER A 138 6.90 0.02 32.70
N HIS A 139 7.53 -1.16 32.56
CA HIS A 139 8.71 -1.52 33.33
C HIS A 139 9.90 -0.58 33.06
N ALA A 140 10.16 -0.24 31.80
CA ALA A 140 11.27 0.65 31.43
C ALA A 140 11.09 2.08 31.97
N LEU A 141 9.85 2.56 32.06
CA LEU A 141 9.53 3.91 32.55
C LEU A 141 9.23 3.96 34.05
N GLY A 142 9.11 2.82 34.73
CA GLY A 142 8.74 2.72 36.14
C GLY A 142 7.30 3.16 36.41
N LEU A 143 6.39 2.93 35.46
CA LEU A 143 4.99 3.34 35.52
C LEU A 143 4.09 2.14 35.28
N ASP A 144 2.89 2.10 35.87
CA ASP A 144 1.85 1.17 35.44
C ASP A 144 1.10 1.80 34.27
N LEU A 145 1.31 1.26 33.07
CA LEU A 145 0.69 1.77 31.85
C LEU A 145 -0.22 0.69 31.29
N GLN A 146 -1.44 1.09 30.97
CA GLN A 146 -2.43 0.21 30.39
C GLN A 146 -3.06 0.92 29.20
N ALA A 147 -3.54 0.14 28.23
CA ALA A 147 -4.24 0.68 27.08
C ALA A 147 -5.69 0.20 27.07
N ARG A 148 -6.57 1.05 26.57
CA ARG A 148 -7.92 0.68 26.13
C ARG A 148 -7.87 0.42 24.64
N VAL A 149 -8.47 -0.65 24.16
CA VAL A 149 -8.49 -0.96 22.73
C VAL A 149 -9.89 -1.32 22.26
N GLY A 150 -10.32 -0.67 21.18
CA GLY A 150 -11.59 -0.94 20.50
C GLY A 150 -11.37 -1.31 19.06
N ILE A 151 -12.00 -2.41 18.61
CA ILE A 151 -11.95 -2.88 17.23
C ILE A 151 -13.37 -3.04 16.70
N ALA A 152 -13.62 -2.50 15.51
CA ALA A 152 -14.86 -2.76 14.78
C ALA A 152 -14.59 -3.14 13.33
N THR A 153 -15.46 -3.97 12.76
CA THR A 153 -15.38 -4.38 11.36
C THR A 153 -16.64 -3.97 10.60
N GLY A 154 -16.47 -3.41 9.41
CA GLY A 154 -17.60 -2.94 8.63
C GLY A 154 -17.20 -2.17 7.38
N TYR A 155 -18.21 -1.74 6.62
CA TYR A 155 -18.00 -0.97 5.41
C TYR A 155 -17.67 0.49 5.74
N ALA A 156 -16.62 1.01 5.10
CA ALA A 156 -16.28 2.42 5.14
C ALA A 156 -15.81 2.89 3.77
N ARG A 157 -15.99 4.18 3.51
CA ARG A 157 -15.36 4.85 2.36
C ARG A 157 -13.93 5.21 2.75
N VAL A 158 -12.96 4.57 2.12
CA VAL A 158 -11.53 4.89 2.26
C VAL A 158 -11.08 5.75 1.11
N GLY A 159 -10.27 6.78 1.37
CA GLY A 159 -9.72 7.64 0.32
C GLY A 159 -9.06 8.88 0.87
N ARG A 160 -8.53 9.72 -0.03
CA ARG A 160 -7.98 11.02 0.36
C ARG A 160 -9.10 12.01 0.62
N LEU A 161 -9.20 12.48 1.85
CA LEU A 161 -10.22 13.38 2.34
C LEU A 161 -9.56 14.59 3.02
N GLY A 162 -10.16 15.77 2.87
CA GLY A 162 -9.65 17.03 3.42
C GLY A 162 -9.79 18.20 2.45
N SER A 163 -9.24 19.36 2.83
CA SER A 163 -9.28 20.59 2.03
C SER A 163 -8.32 20.53 0.83
N THR A 164 -8.32 21.56 -0.02
CA THR A 164 -7.41 21.67 -1.17
C THR A 164 -5.95 21.52 -0.74
N ASP A 165 -5.59 22.09 0.40
CA ASP A 165 -4.20 22.20 0.88
C ASP A 165 -3.78 21.07 1.84
N ARG A 166 -4.75 20.34 2.41
CA ARG A 166 -4.49 19.23 3.35
C ARG A 166 -5.43 18.07 3.07
N LYS A 167 -4.89 16.99 2.51
CA LYS A 167 -5.63 15.74 2.23
C LYS A 167 -4.90 14.54 2.79
N ASP A 168 -5.54 13.89 3.75
CA ASP A 168 -5.06 12.66 4.38
C ASP A 168 -5.83 11.46 3.84
N TYR A 169 -5.16 10.33 3.72
CA TYR A 169 -5.83 9.08 3.38
C TYR A 169 -6.44 8.49 4.65
N THR A 170 -7.76 8.43 4.72
CA THR A 170 -8.49 8.04 5.93
C THR A 170 -9.76 7.27 5.56
N ALA A 171 -10.42 6.70 6.57
CA ALA A 171 -11.70 6.01 6.42
C ALA A 171 -12.83 6.87 7.01
N ILE A 172 -13.97 6.93 6.33
CA ILE A 172 -15.22 7.51 6.86
C ILE A 172 -16.32 6.46 6.78
N GLY A 173 -16.98 6.23 7.90
CA GLY A 173 -18.12 5.32 8.03
C GLY A 173 -18.43 5.03 9.49
N ASP A 174 -19.60 4.44 9.74
CA ASP A 174 -20.06 4.14 11.10
C ASP A 174 -19.12 3.19 11.84
N VAL A 175 -18.42 2.30 11.14
CA VAL A 175 -17.41 1.40 11.72
C VAL A 175 -16.27 2.17 12.42
N VAL A 176 -15.87 3.34 11.89
CA VAL A 176 -14.81 4.16 12.52
C VAL A 176 -15.31 4.73 13.84
N ASN A 177 -16.55 5.23 13.83
CA ASN A 177 -17.20 5.73 15.04
C ASN A 177 -17.35 4.60 16.06
N LEU A 178 -17.85 3.43 15.64
CA LEU A 178 -18.04 2.26 16.49
C LEU A 178 -16.72 1.86 17.18
N ALA A 179 -15.63 1.68 16.42
CA ALA A 179 -14.34 1.31 16.99
C ALA A 179 -13.87 2.29 18.07
N SER A 180 -13.99 3.60 17.82
CA SER A 180 -13.65 4.63 18.81
C SER A 180 -14.51 4.54 20.07
N ARG A 181 -15.80 4.21 19.95
CA ARG A 181 -16.69 4.07 21.11
C ARG A 181 -16.38 2.81 21.90
N LEU A 182 -16.10 1.70 21.21
CA LEU A 182 -15.70 0.45 21.85
C LEU A 182 -14.41 0.63 22.65
N GLU A 183 -13.45 1.42 22.14
CA GLU A 183 -12.26 1.80 22.91
C GLU A 183 -12.67 2.52 24.21
N THR A 184 -13.55 3.51 24.13
CA THR A 184 -13.99 4.26 25.32
C THR A 184 -14.74 3.38 26.35
N PHE A 185 -15.42 2.32 25.90
CA PHE A 185 -16.08 1.34 26.79
C PHE A 185 -15.11 0.29 27.36
N ALA A 186 -13.90 0.18 26.83
CA ALA A 186 -12.88 -0.73 27.34
C ALA A 186 -12.35 -0.22 28.68
N LYS A 187 -12.12 -1.15 29.60
CA LYS A 187 -11.40 -0.89 30.84
C LYS A 187 -9.90 -0.84 30.55
N PRO A 188 -9.11 -0.23 31.45
CA PRO A 188 -7.65 -0.30 31.36
C PRO A 188 -7.15 -1.76 31.19
N GLY A 189 -6.37 -2.01 30.14
CA GLY A 189 -5.81 -3.33 29.83
C GLY A 189 -6.73 -4.24 29.00
N GLU A 190 -7.88 -3.75 28.56
CA GLU A 190 -8.91 -4.53 27.87
C GLU A 190 -8.94 -4.27 26.36
N VAL A 191 -9.36 -5.29 25.61
CA VAL A 191 -9.66 -5.22 24.18
C VAL A 191 -11.15 -5.54 23.99
N ILE A 192 -11.91 -4.62 23.40
CA ILE A 192 -13.29 -4.86 22.97
C ILE A 192 -13.32 -4.98 21.45
N VAL A 193 -14.00 -6.01 20.95
CA VAL A 193 -14.24 -6.23 19.53
C VAL A 193 -15.74 -6.33 19.25
N ASP A 194 -16.22 -5.82 18.12
CA ASP A 194 -17.61 -6.07 17.69
C ASP A 194 -17.80 -7.52 17.21
N GLY A 195 -19.04 -8.00 17.18
CA GLY A 195 -19.35 -9.38 16.76
C GLY A 195 -18.84 -9.72 15.36
N LYS A 196 -18.79 -8.72 14.45
CA LYS A 196 -18.26 -8.90 13.10
C LYS A 196 -16.75 -9.04 13.04
N ALA A 197 -15.99 -8.32 13.87
CA ALA A 197 -14.57 -8.59 14.04
C ALA A 197 -14.34 -9.94 14.71
N PHE A 198 -15.15 -10.25 15.73
CA PHE A 198 -15.04 -11.49 16.49
C PHE A 198 -15.22 -12.73 15.62
N SER A 199 -16.10 -12.70 14.61
CA SER A 199 -16.34 -13.85 13.73
C SER A 199 -15.09 -14.38 13.01
N GLN A 200 -14.04 -13.56 12.82
CA GLN A 200 -12.76 -13.99 12.22
C GLN A 200 -11.78 -14.63 13.22
N VAL A 201 -12.06 -14.51 14.52
CA VAL A 201 -11.24 -15.01 15.63
C VAL A 201 -11.99 -15.93 16.60
N ALA A 202 -13.29 -16.16 16.40
CA ALA A 202 -14.12 -16.96 17.29
C ALA A 202 -13.56 -18.36 17.59
N GLU A 203 -12.92 -18.99 16.60
CA GLU A 203 -12.25 -20.30 16.77
C GLU A 203 -11.12 -20.28 17.81
N ASP A 204 -10.46 -19.13 18.00
CA ASP A 204 -9.39 -18.96 18.97
C ASP A 204 -9.94 -18.71 20.40
N TYR A 205 -11.23 -18.37 20.51
CA TYR A 205 -11.88 -17.91 21.73
C TYR A 205 -13.27 -18.55 21.95
N PRO A 206 -13.36 -19.89 22.02
CA PRO A 206 -14.64 -20.61 22.03
C PRO A 206 -15.50 -20.33 23.27
N ASP A 207 -14.88 -19.90 24.38
CA ASP A 207 -15.56 -19.69 25.66
C ASP A 207 -15.99 -18.24 25.89
N LEU A 208 -15.69 -17.31 24.97
CA LEU A 208 -16.10 -15.92 25.11
C LEU A 208 -17.59 -15.75 24.82
N ILE A 209 -18.28 -15.10 25.75
CA ILE A 209 -19.72 -14.88 25.70
C ILE A 209 -19.98 -13.48 25.10
N PRO A 210 -20.92 -13.34 24.14
CA PRO A 210 -21.31 -12.04 23.63
C PRO A 210 -21.96 -11.18 24.72
N GLU A 211 -21.63 -9.88 24.72
CA GLU A 211 -22.30 -8.85 25.50
C GLU A 211 -23.00 -7.86 24.56
N GLU A 212 -24.17 -7.35 24.96
CA GLU A 212 -24.82 -6.27 24.23
C GLU A 212 -24.50 -4.92 24.86
N LEU A 213 -24.10 -3.97 24.04
CA LEU A 213 -23.75 -2.63 24.49
C LEU A 213 -24.54 -1.56 23.74
N ASN A 214 -25.16 -0.66 24.49
CA ASN A 214 -25.90 0.47 23.95
C ASN A 214 -24.93 1.58 23.54
N VAL A 215 -24.66 1.68 22.24
CA VAL A 215 -23.69 2.62 21.68
C VAL A 215 -24.42 3.85 21.11
N ARG A 216 -24.17 5.06 21.65
CA ARG A 216 -24.92 6.30 21.33
C ARG A 216 -25.04 6.63 19.83
N GLY A 217 -26.13 6.40 19.13
CA GLY A 217 -26.22 6.71 17.69
C GLY A 217 -26.04 5.49 16.79
N PHE A 218 -25.97 4.32 17.41
CA PHE A 218 -26.50 3.08 16.86
C PHE A 218 -27.91 2.89 17.42
N ALA A 219 -28.86 2.51 16.59
CA ALA A 219 -30.26 2.34 16.98
C ALA A 219 -30.48 1.04 17.76
N GLU A 220 -29.73 0.00 17.44
CA GLU A 220 -29.77 -1.32 18.07
C GLU A 220 -28.55 -1.50 18.98
N PRO A 221 -28.67 -2.28 20.07
CA PRO A 221 -27.52 -2.71 20.85
C PRO A 221 -26.49 -3.40 19.95
N VAL A 222 -25.21 -3.09 20.18
CA VAL A 222 -24.11 -3.71 19.43
C VAL A 222 -23.60 -4.91 20.22
N GLU A 223 -23.55 -6.08 19.58
CA GLU A 223 -22.90 -7.27 20.11
C GLU A 223 -21.38 -7.06 20.13
N ILE A 224 -20.77 -7.28 21.30
CA ILE A 224 -19.36 -7.11 21.54
C ILE A 224 -18.78 -8.31 22.30
N TYR A 225 -17.46 -8.45 22.22
CA TYR A 225 -16.69 -9.44 22.94
C TYR A 225 -15.49 -8.77 23.60
N ARG A 226 -15.22 -9.15 24.85
CA ARG A 226 -14.07 -8.68 25.62
C ARG A 226 -12.98 -9.74 25.57
N ILE A 227 -11.81 -9.38 25.05
CA ILE A 227 -10.66 -10.29 24.95
C ILE A 227 -9.63 -9.85 25.99
N GLY A 228 -9.36 -10.75 26.94
CA GLY A 228 -8.48 -10.51 28.09
C GLY A 228 -7.16 -11.27 28.01
N LYS A 229 -6.34 -11.07 29.05
CA LYS A 229 -4.99 -11.62 29.18
C LYS A 229 -4.95 -13.16 29.34
N SER A 230 -5.97 -13.75 29.97
CA SER A 230 -6.13 -15.20 30.15
C SER A 230 -6.38 -15.94 28.84
N ASP A 231 -6.96 -15.25 27.85
CA ASP A 231 -7.54 -15.92 26.69
C ASP A 231 -6.48 -16.18 25.61
N ARG A 232 -5.32 -15.52 25.70
CA ARG A 232 -4.17 -15.74 24.80
C ARG A 232 -3.46 -17.06 25.05
N GLU A 233 -3.42 -17.58 26.28
CA GLU A 233 -2.77 -18.87 26.57
C GLU A 233 -3.53 -20.03 25.92
N ASN A 234 -4.86 -19.95 25.84
CA ASN A 234 -5.69 -20.91 25.11
C ASN A 234 -5.56 -20.78 23.59
N ALA A 235 -5.49 -19.54 23.07
CA ALA A 235 -5.29 -19.29 21.63
C ALA A 235 -3.89 -19.69 21.13
N ALA A 236 -2.85 -19.60 21.95
CA ALA A 236 -1.48 -19.95 21.56
C ALA A 236 -1.29 -21.44 21.18
N ILE A 237 -2.25 -22.30 21.54
CA ILE A 237 -2.23 -23.74 21.24
C ILE A 237 -2.74 -24.05 19.81
N SER A 238 -3.48 -23.15 19.16
CA SER A 238 -4.05 -23.37 17.81
C SER A 238 -3.38 -22.56 16.68
N VAL A 239 -2.44 -21.67 16.99
CA VAL A 239 -1.81 -20.80 15.99
C VAL A 239 -0.65 -21.51 15.28
N GLN A 240 -0.96 -22.31 14.25
CA GLN A 240 -0.04 -22.46 13.12
C GLN A 240 -0.14 -21.18 12.27
N GLN A 241 0.77 -20.24 12.49
CA GLN A 241 1.02 -19.16 11.53
C GLN A 241 1.54 -19.77 10.23
N PRO A 242 0.81 -19.70 9.08
CA PRO A 242 1.46 -19.89 7.80
C PRO A 242 2.47 -18.76 7.61
N ASP A 243 3.72 -19.12 7.34
CA ASP A 243 4.78 -18.19 6.95
C ASP A 243 4.30 -17.34 5.76
N PRO A 244 4.10 -16.01 5.91
CA PRO A 244 3.66 -15.14 4.82
C PRO A 244 4.69 -15.05 3.68
N LEU A 245 5.90 -15.59 3.87
CA LEU A 245 7.00 -15.56 2.89
C LEU A 245 7.16 -16.88 2.11
N ALA A 246 6.29 -17.88 2.34
CA ALA A 246 6.43 -19.20 1.72
C ALA A 246 6.04 -19.25 0.23
N THR A 247 5.39 -18.23 -0.34
CA THR A 247 5.15 -18.15 -1.79
C THR A 247 6.35 -17.57 -2.53
N ARG A 248 7.51 -18.22 -2.38
CA ARG A 248 8.70 -17.94 -3.20
C ARG A 248 8.47 -18.40 -4.64
N GLN A 249 7.97 -17.52 -5.49
CA GLN A 249 8.19 -17.65 -6.92
C GLN A 249 9.65 -17.22 -7.20
N LYS A 250 10.51 -18.17 -7.61
CA LYS A 250 11.89 -17.87 -8.02
C LYS A 250 11.85 -16.81 -9.13
N VAL A 251 12.51 -15.68 -8.87
CA VAL A 251 12.56 -14.54 -9.78
C VAL A 251 13.44 -14.91 -10.97
N GLY A 252 12.81 -15.18 -12.12
CA GLY A 252 13.51 -15.36 -13.39
C GLY A 252 14.04 -14.03 -13.92
N LEU A 253 15.04 -14.09 -14.81
CA LEU A 253 15.68 -12.95 -15.47
C LEU A 253 14.68 -11.93 -16.09
N GLY A 254 13.47 -12.37 -16.44
CA GLY A 254 12.37 -11.53 -16.92
C GLY A 254 11.85 -10.49 -15.91
N THR A 255 11.92 -10.77 -14.61
CA THR A 255 11.51 -9.81 -13.55
C THR A 255 12.59 -8.77 -13.26
N VAL A 256 13.85 -9.09 -13.58
CA VAL A 256 14.98 -8.15 -13.53
C VAL A 256 14.90 -7.16 -14.70
N LEU A 257 14.50 -7.64 -15.88
CA LEU A 257 14.20 -6.78 -17.03
C LEU A 257 12.92 -5.94 -16.83
N PHE A 258 11.92 -6.47 -16.10
CA PHE A 258 10.66 -5.80 -15.75
C PHE A 258 10.84 -4.52 -14.89
N THR A 259 11.87 -4.47 -14.05
CA THR A 259 12.09 -3.37 -13.11
C THR A 259 12.86 -2.19 -13.71
N ILE A 260 13.57 -2.39 -14.82
CA ILE A 260 14.33 -1.34 -15.49
C ILE A 260 13.42 -0.41 -16.32
N PHE A 261 12.29 -0.90 -16.84
CA PHE A 261 11.48 -0.16 -17.82
C PHE A 261 10.00 0.08 -17.42
N GLY A 262 9.54 -0.49 -16.31
CA GLY A 262 8.11 -0.57 -15.97
C GLY A 262 7.49 0.56 -15.15
N ALA A 263 7.91 1.82 -15.29
CA ALA A 263 7.29 2.97 -14.60
C ALA A 263 6.55 3.92 -15.57
N PRO A 264 5.26 3.66 -15.89
CA PRO A 264 4.45 4.49 -16.76
C PRO A 264 3.80 5.63 -15.97
N CYS A 265 4.48 6.76 -15.79
CA CYS A 265 3.79 8.05 -15.51
C CYS A 265 4.67 9.32 -15.55
N ALA A 266 6.01 9.23 -15.60
CA ALA A 266 6.84 10.44 -15.76
C ALA A 266 7.82 10.36 -16.95
N VAL A 267 8.16 9.14 -17.39
CA VAL A 267 9.10 8.92 -18.50
C VAL A 267 8.35 8.77 -19.83
N ALA A 268 7.16 8.17 -19.84
CA ALA A 268 6.37 7.98 -21.06
C ALA A 268 5.73 9.28 -21.61
N ILE A 269 5.38 10.24 -20.74
CA ILE A 269 4.77 11.52 -21.19
C ILE A 269 5.82 12.43 -21.84
N THR A 270 7.12 12.26 -21.51
CA THR A 270 8.19 13.05 -22.14
C THR A 270 8.85 12.32 -23.31
N LEU A 271 8.94 10.98 -23.29
CA LEU A 271 9.57 10.23 -24.39
C LEU A 271 8.64 9.89 -25.56
N SER A 272 7.32 9.94 -25.39
CA SER A 272 6.41 9.62 -26.49
C SER A 272 6.21 10.79 -27.45
N PRO A 273 6.12 12.06 -27.00
CA PRO A 273 6.26 13.21 -27.89
C PRO A 273 7.65 13.30 -28.51
N LEU A 274 8.71 12.86 -27.80
CA LEU A 274 10.07 12.83 -28.34
C LEU A 274 10.25 11.73 -29.39
N ALA A 275 9.63 10.56 -29.22
CA ALA A 275 9.57 9.51 -30.24
C ALA A 275 8.75 9.95 -31.47
N ILE A 276 7.76 10.82 -31.30
CA ILE A 276 7.01 11.45 -32.40
C ILE A 276 7.82 12.56 -33.09
N ALA A 277 8.65 13.29 -32.35
CA ALA A 277 9.64 14.21 -32.93
C ALA A 277 10.78 13.47 -33.66
N LEU A 278 11.01 12.19 -33.35
CA LEU A 278 12.13 11.39 -33.88
C LEU A 278 11.72 10.31 -34.89
N GLY A 279 10.44 9.95 -34.97
CA GLY A 279 9.89 8.97 -35.94
C GLY A 279 9.64 9.54 -37.34
N LEU A 280 9.98 10.81 -37.55
CA LEU A 280 9.95 11.49 -38.84
C LEU A 280 11.38 11.84 -39.29
N GLY A 281 12.42 11.14 -38.83
CA GLY A 281 13.82 11.47 -39.16
C GLY A 281 14.06 11.71 -40.66
N SER A 282 13.47 10.88 -41.52
CA SER A 282 13.58 11.03 -42.97
C SER A 282 12.75 12.18 -43.57
N VAL A 283 11.70 12.66 -42.89
CA VAL A 283 10.83 13.75 -43.36
C VAL A 283 11.21 15.10 -42.72
N MET A 284 11.67 15.09 -41.47
CA MET A 284 12.08 16.26 -40.69
C MET A 284 13.58 16.55 -40.74
N GLY A 285 14.44 15.60 -41.12
CA GLY A 285 15.83 15.89 -41.48
C GLY A 285 15.94 16.87 -42.65
N ALA A 286 14.92 16.91 -43.52
CA ALA A 286 14.75 17.93 -44.55
C ALA A 286 14.30 19.30 -44.00
N LEU A 287 13.74 19.36 -42.79
CA LEU A 287 13.16 20.56 -42.18
C LEU A 287 14.09 21.21 -41.13
N SER A 288 15.02 20.47 -40.50
CA SER A 288 15.99 21.06 -39.57
C SER A 288 17.28 20.24 -39.39
N PRO A 289 18.47 20.86 -39.51
CA PRO A 289 19.77 20.20 -39.32
C PRO A 289 19.99 19.59 -37.93
N ALA A 290 19.25 20.05 -36.92
CA ALA A 290 19.39 19.58 -35.54
C ALA A 290 18.99 18.10 -35.36
N PHE A 291 18.21 17.53 -36.29
CA PHE A 291 17.75 16.14 -36.21
C PHE A 291 18.63 15.15 -36.98
N ASN A 292 19.62 15.62 -37.76
CA ASN A 292 20.53 14.75 -38.51
C ASN A 292 21.45 13.92 -37.59
N THR A 293 21.77 14.44 -36.40
CA THR A 293 22.58 13.72 -35.40
C THR A 293 21.79 12.56 -34.77
N LEU A 294 20.47 12.68 -34.67
CA LEU A 294 19.59 11.65 -34.11
C LEU A 294 19.25 10.57 -35.14
N ASP A 295 19.36 10.88 -36.43
CA ASP A 295 19.17 9.94 -37.53
C ASP A 295 20.40 9.05 -37.78
N ALA A 296 21.53 9.34 -37.10
CA ALA A 296 22.73 8.52 -37.15
C ALA A 296 22.46 7.13 -36.55
N ALA A 297 22.82 6.08 -37.31
CA ALA A 297 22.55 4.68 -36.96
C ALA A 297 23.04 4.30 -35.54
N GLN A 298 24.14 4.90 -35.08
CA GLN A 298 24.73 4.64 -33.76
C GLN A 298 23.84 5.07 -32.58
N ILE A 299 22.95 6.05 -32.77
CA ILE A 299 22.05 6.56 -31.73
C ILE A 299 20.62 6.04 -31.98
N ARG A 300 20.23 5.96 -33.24
CA ARG A 300 18.89 5.53 -33.67
C ARG A 300 18.54 4.10 -33.26
N ILE A 301 19.42 3.13 -33.54
CA ILE A 301 19.14 1.71 -33.29
C ILE A 301 18.93 1.46 -31.78
N PRO A 302 19.81 1.93 -30.87
CA PRO A 302 19.57 1.83 -29.43
C PRO A 302 18.24 2.45 -28.98
N LEU A 303 17.86 3.59 -29.56
CA LEU A 303 16.62 4.28 -29.21
C LEU A 303 15.36 3.49 -29.65
N GLN A 304 15.38 2.91 -30.85
CA GLN A 304 14.30 2.03 -31.33
C GLN A 304 14.16 0.78 -30.47
N VAL A 305 15.28 0.15 -30.10
CA VAL A 305 15.29 -1.00 -29.18
C VAL A 305 14.70 -0.62 -27.82
N PHE A 306 15.08 0.54 -27.27
CA PHE A 306 14.54 1.04 -26.01
C PHE A 306 13.02 1.29 -26.08
N ALA A 307 12.54 1.88 -27.19
CA ALA A 307 11.11 2.14 -27.41
C ALA A 307 10.29 0.84 -27.49
N VAL A 308 10.77 -0.18 -28.20
CA VAL A 308 10.12 -1.49 -28.30
C VAL A 308 10.07 -2.18 -26.94
N LEU A 309 11.18 -2.20 -26.20
CA LEU A 309 11.23 -2.80 -24.87
C LEU A 309 10.26 -2.11 -23.90
N ALA A 310 10.22 -0.77 -23.90
CA ALA A 310 9.28 -0.01 -23.08
C ALA A 310 7.81 -0.33 -23.41
N ALA A 311 7.46 -0.43 -24.70
CA ALA A 311 6.11 -0.76 -25.13
C ALA A 311 5.68 -2.19 -24.74
N ILE A 312 6.57 -3.18 -24.92
CA ILE A 312 6.32 -4.57 -24.51
C ILE A 312 6.11 -4.67 -23.00
N ILE A 313 6.92 -3.96 -22.23
CA ILE A 313 6.87 -3.98 -20.77
C ILE A 313 5.57 -3.32 -20.25
N ASN A 314 5.15 -2.20 -20.85
CA ASN A 314 3.86 -1.59 -20.54
C ASN A 314 2.68 -2.56 -20.76
N LEU A 315 2.65 -3.26 -21.90
CA LEU A 315 1.58 -4.23 -22.21
C LEU A 315 1.59 -5.44 -21.25
N TYR A 316 2.78 -5.92 -20.89
CA TYR A 316 2.94 -7.02 -19.93
C TYR A 316 2.45 -6.64 -18.51
N VAL A 317 2.81 -5.44 -18.02
CA VAL A 317 2.37 -4.93 -16.70
C VAL A 317 0.85 -4.90 -16.62
N ILE A 318 0.18 -4.36 -17.65
CA ILE A 318 -1.28 -4.27 -17.70
C ILE A 318 -1.91 -5.67 -17.66
N ARG A 319 -1.39 -6.61 -18.45
CA ARG A 319 -1.86 -8.00 -18.47
C ARG A 319 -1.73 -8.66 -17.09
N ARG A 320 -0.59 -8.49 -16.41
CA ARG A 320 -0.34 -9.08 -15.09
C ARG A 320 -1.21 -8.45 -14.00
N GLY A 321 -1.39 -7.13 -14.03
CA GLY A 321 -2.29 -6.42 -13.11
C GLY A 321 -3.75 -6.90 -13.24
N ASN A 322 -4.20 -7.17 -14.47
CA ASN A 322 -5.53 -7.75 -14.69
C ASN A 322 -5.66 -9.17 -14.12
N LEU A 323 -4.63 -10.01 -14.26
CA LEU A 323 -4.62 -11.36 -13.67
C LEU A 323 -4.65 -11.34 -12.13
N GLN A 324 -3.88 -10.44 -11.50
CA GLN A 324 -3.91 -10.30 -10.03
C GLN A 324 -5.28 -9.82 -9.55
N ARG A 325 -5.92 -8.87 -10.24
CA ARG A 325 -7.26 -8.39 -9.86
C ARG A 325 -8.33 -9.47 -9.91
N GLN A 326 -8.26 -10.37 -10.90
CA GLN A 326 -9.14 -11.54 -10.99
C GLN A 326 -8.96 -12.49 -9.81
N GLN A 327 -7.74 -12.60 -9.26
CA GLN A 327 -7.44 -13.46 -8.11
C GLN A 327 -7.98 -12.92 -6.78
N PHE A 328 -8.17 -11.60 -6.65
CA PHE A 328 -8.65 -10.93 -5.44
C PHE A 328 -10.09 -10.39 -5.53
N ASP A 329 -10.89 -10.87 -6.49
CA ASP A 329 -12.30 -10.50 -6.72
C ASP A 329 -12.57 -8.98 -6.70
N THR A 330 -11.63 -8.20 -7.26
CA THR A 330 -11.76 -6.73 -7.41
C THR A 330 -12.07 -6.43 -8.87
N SER A 331 -13.30 -6.75 -9.28
CA SER A 331 -13.67 -6.90 -10.70
C SER A 331 -13.92 -5.59 -11.47
N ALA A 332 -14.05 -4.43 -10.81
CA ALA A 332 -14.37 -3.18 -11.49
C ALA A 332 -13.21 -2.16 -11.42
N LEU A 333 -12.52 -1.99 -12.56
CA LEU A 333 -11.73 -0.80 -12.87
C LEU A 333 -12.65 0.43 -12.82
N THR A 334 -12.22 1.49 -12.14
CA THR A 334 -12.96 2.77 -12.21
C THR A 334 -12.86 3.35 -13.62
N ALA A 335 -13.77 4.27 -13.98
CA ALA A 335 -13.79 4.87 -15.32
C ALA A 335 -12.46 5.57 -15.67
N HIS A 336 -11.81 6.17 -14.68
CA HIS A 336 -10.54 6.87 -14.86
C HIS A 336 -9.34 5.92 -14.94
N GLU A 337 -9.33 4.83 -14.17
CA GLU A 337 -8.32 3.76 -14.33
C GLU A 337 -8.44 3.10 -15.71
N LYS A 338 -9.67 2.85 -16.18
CA LYS A 338 -9.93 2.32 -17.52
C LYS A 338 -9.40 3.26 -18.61
N TYR A 339 -9.60 4.57 -18.45
CA TYR A 339 -9.03 5.58 -19.36
C TYR A 339 -7.50 5.55 -19.37
N LYS A 340 -6.85 5.54 -18.19
CA LYS A 340 -5.38 5.47 -18.07
C LYS A 340 -4.81 4.20 -18.70
N VAL A 341 -5.43 3.05 -18.42
CA VAL A 341 -5.02 1.75 -18.99
C VAL A 341 -5.15 1.77 -20.51
N ASN A 342 -6.30 2.20 -21.04
CA ASN A 342 -6.53 2.29 -22.48
C ASN A 342 -5.56 3.27 -23.17
N PHE A 343 -5.28 4.41 -22.54
CA PHE A 343 -4.32 5.39 -23.04
C PHE A 343 -2.91 4.81 -23.14
N VAL A 344 -2.44 4.11 -22.10
CA VAL A 344 -1.10 3.47 -22.09
C VAL A 344 -1.01 2.33 -23.11
N ILE A 345 -2.08 1.53 -23.28
CA ILE A 345 -2.16 0.52 -24.35
C ILE A 345 -2.03 1.20 -25.71
N GLY A 346 -2.83 2.24 -25.97
CA GLY A 346 -2.82 2.97 -27.24
C GLY A 346 -1.43 3.54 -27.57
N LEU A 347 -0.78 4.16 -26.59
CA LEU A 347 0.57 4.72 -26.74
C LEU A 347 1.63 3.65 -27.03
N SER A 348 1.52 2.49 -26.36
CA SER A 348 2.46 1.38 -26.54
C SER A 348 2.30 0.74 -27.92
N VAL A 349 1.05 0.54 -28.38
CA VAL A 349 0.76 0.04 -29.73
C VAL A 349 1.24 1.01 -30.79
N PHE A 350 0.96 2.31 -30.63
CA PHE A 350 1.43 3.34 -31.54
C PHE A 350 2.97 3.36 -31.65
N SER A 351 3.67 3.25 -30.52
CA SER A 351 5.13 3.21 -30.48
C SER A 351 5.69 2.01 -31.25
N LEU A 352 5.08 0.82 -31.11
CA LEU A 352 5.48 -0.37 -31.86
C LEU A 352 5.22 -0.23 -33.36
N LEU A 353 4.07 0.34 -33.75
CA LEU A 353 3.74 0.60 -35.15
C LEU A 353 4.71 1.61 -35.78
N ALA A 354 5.11 2.66 -35.05
CA ALA A 354 6.07 3.64 -35.51
C ALA A 354 7.46 3.00 -35.76
N VAL A 355 7.96 2.20 -34.81
CA VAL A 355 9.23 1.47 -34.99
C VAL A 355 9.15 0.48 -36.16
N ALA A 356 8.03 -0.24 -36.30
CA ALA A 356 7.81 -1.16 -37.42
C ALA A 356 7.80 -0.43 -38.78
N TYR A 357 7.11 0.72 -38.86
CA TYR A 357 7.06 1.54 -40.05
C TYR A 357 8.46 2.08 -40.43
N GLU A 358 9.22 2.59 -39.47
CA GLU A 358 10.59 3.03 -39.74
C GLU A 358 11.49 1.89 -40.21
N THR A 359 11.39 0.73 -39.56
CA THR A 359 12.16 -0.46 -39.96
C THR A 359 11.80 -0.87 -41.39
N TYR A 360 10.50 -0.82 -41.75
CA TYR A 360 10.02 -1.07 -43.10
C TYR A 360 10.59 -0.07 -44.13
N ILE A 361 10.54 1.23 -43.83
CA ILE A 361 11.11 2.27 -44.70
C ILE A 361 12.61 2.05 -44.90
N HIS A 362 13.37 1.74 -43.85
CA HIS A 362 14.80 1.46 -43.97
C HIS A 362 15.10 0.25 -44.85
N ILE A 363 14.41 -0.87 -44.61
CA ILE A 363 14.64 -2.09 -45.38
C ILE A 363 14.21 -1.92 -46.84
N PHE A 364 13.06 -1.29 -47.07
CA PHE A 364 12.45 -1.25 -48.41
C PHE A 364 12.97 -0.09 -49.27
N VAL A 365 13.17 1.11 -48.70
CA VAL A 365 13.62 2.29 -49.46
C VAL A 365 15.13 2.30 -49.65
N LEU A 366 15.93 2.01 -48.62
CA LEU A 366 17.40 1.96 -48.75
C LEU A 366 17.91 0.63 -49.31
N GLY A 367 17.16 -0.47 -49.12
CA GLY A 367 17.47 -1.75 -49.75
C GLY A 367 17.36 -1.70 -51.28
N MET A 368 16.46 -0.88 -51.85
CA MET A 368 16.37 -0.67 -53.30
C MET A 368 17.56 0.13 -53.85
N SER A 369 18.20 0.98 -53.06
CA SER A 369 19.38 1.75 -53.47
C SER A 369 20.65 0.89 -53.63
N TYR A 370 20.71 -0.28 -52.99
CA TYR A 370 21.81 -1.24 -53.14
C TYR A 370 21.65 -2.16 -54.37
N PHE A 371 20.45 -2.22 -54.95
CA PHE A 371 20.12 -3.08 -56.09
C PHE A 371 19.98 -2.35 -57.43
N SER A 372 20.35 -1.07 -57.51
CA SER A 372 20.62 -0.42 -58.79
C SER A 372 22.12 -0.55 -59.10
N PRO A 373 22.57 -1.57 -59.86
CA PRO A 373 23.88 -1.47 -60.48
C PRO A 373 23.82 -0.25 -61.39
N THR A 374 24.77 0.65 -61.21
CA THR A 374 25.06 1.74 -62.14
C THR A 374 25.02 1.23 -63.58
N LEU A 375 24.04 1.70 -64.36
CA LEU A 375 24.02 1.63 -65.81
C LEU A 375 24.23 3.04 -66.36
#